data_AF-A0A934W477-F1
#
_entry.id   AF-A0A934W477-F1
#
_cell.length_a   1.000
_cell.length_b   1.000
_cell.length_c   1.000
_cell.angle_alpha   90.00
_cell.angle_beta   90.00
_cell.angle_gamma   90.00
#
_symmetry.space_group_name_H-M   'P 1'
#
loop_
_entity.id
_entity.type
_entity.pdbx_description
1 polymer ?
#
loop_
_entity_poly.entity_id
_entity_poly.type
_entity_poly.pdbx_seq_one_letter_code
_entity_poly.pdbx_strand_id
1 'polypeptide(L)'
;MTPADAAAILGVTLEASPAEIDAAYKRRARASHPDQFAGAGPEQTRKAADEFIRVTDARSLLSRYAAEHATQQDRPRRPPTVIITTPVSGEQILRRAAAPVSTIVWGYLLVFASVFAFVGGALPFSPWMLLVLIPTDVAAIAYARTGSRPLMIATLLLGAANAAVTIAFASFGALLAFEVLLAPGIALFVLGQRTARRRLRVRR
;
A
#
# COMPACT_ATOMS: atom_id res chain seq x y z
N MET A 1 4.92 29.23 -1.41
CA MET A 1 4.52 28.90 -0.03
C MET A 1 5.77 28.57 0.76
N THR A 2 6.01 29.24 1.88
CA THR A 2 7.15 28.98 2.77
C THR A 2 6.78 27.92 3.84
N PRO A 3 7.75 27.34 4.56
CA PRO A 3 7.47 26.47 5.71
C PRO A 3 6.61 27.13 6.79
N ALA A 4 6.83 28.41 7.07
CA ALA A 4 6.02 29.18 8.01
C ALA A 4 4.57 29.34 7.52
N ASP A 5 4.38 29.63 6.22
CA ASP A 5 3.04 29.68 5.62
C ASP A 5 2.35 28.32 5.67
N ALA A 6 3.09 27.23 5.44
CA ALA A 6 2.56 25.86 5.50
C ALA A 6 2.18 25.45 6.94
N ALA A 7 2.90 25.96 7.94
CA ALA A 7 2.55 25.77 9.34
C ALA A 7 1.26 26.54 9.72
N ALA A 8 1.11 27.78 9.24
CA ALA A 8 -0.12 28.58 9.43
C ALA A 8 -1.33 27.97 8.68
N ILE A 9 -1.16 27.71 7.37
CA ILE A 9 -1.53 26.49 6.65
C ILE A 9 -2.36 25.45 7.40
N LEU A 10 -1.65 24.72 8.27
CA LEU A 10 -2.15 23.58 9.02
C LEU A 10 -2.54 23.93 10.46
N GLY A 11 -2.25 25.14 10.92
CA GLY A 11 -2.53 25.59 12.28
C GLY A 11 -1.63 24.90 13.30
N VAL A 12 -0.37 24.66 12.92
CA VAL A 12 0.65 24.02 13.75
C VAL A 12 1.88 24.93 13.84
N THR A 13 2.77 24.64 14.78
CA THR A 13 4.06 25.32 14.88
C THR A 13 5.02 24.85 13.78
N LEU A 14 6.05 25.64 13.48
CA LEU A 14 7.08 25.27 12.50
C LEU A 14 7.90 24.05 12.95
N GLU A 15 7.98 23.83 14.27
CA GLU A 15 8.67 22.71 14.91
C GLU A 15 7.74 21.52 15.19
N ALA A 16 6.51 21.53 14.66
CA ALA A 16 5.56 20.47 14.89
C ALA A 16 6.11 19.12 14.44
N SER A 17 5.88 18.11 15.27
CA SER A 17 6.29 16.74 14.98
C SER A 17 5.54 16.19 13.75
N PRO A 18 6.07 15.18 13.06
CA PRO A 18 5.38 14.55 11.92
C PRO A 18 3.97 14.05 12.27
N ALA A 19 3.75 13.61 13.51
CA ALA A 19 2.44 13.15 13.99
C ALA A 19 1.45 14.30 14.14
N GLU A 20 1.89 15.47 14.63
CA GLU A 20 1.07 16.66 14.77
C GLU A 20 0.69 17.26 13.41
N ILE A 21 1.63 17.26 12.46
CA ILE A 21 1.40 17.65 11.07
C ILE A 21 0.32 16.77 10.43
N ASP A 22 0.42 15.44 10.60
CA ASP A 22 -0.56 14.49 10.06
C ASP A 22 -1.93 14.61 10.74
N ALA A 23 -1.97 14.83 12.06
CA ALA A 23 -3.22 15.03 12.78
C ALA A 23 -3.93 16.32 12.33
N ALA A 24 -3.18 17.41 12.16
CA ALA A 24 -3.70 18.69 11.69
C ALA A 24 -4.21 18.61 10.25
N TYR A 25 -3.46 17.95 9.37
CA TYR A 25 -3.91 17.66 8.00
C TYR A 25 -5.22 16.87 8.00
N LYS A 26 -5.32 15.77 8.76
CA LYS A 26 -6.54 14.95 8.81
C LYS A 26 -7.76 15.76 9.28
N ARG A 27 -7.60 16.69 10.22
CA ARG A 27 -8.69 17.58 10.66
C ARG A 27 -9.14 18.53 9.55
N ARG A 28 -8.20 19.22 8.90
CA ARG A 28 -8.52 20.17 7.82
C ARG A 28 -9.04 19.51 6.55
N ALA A 29 -8.41 18.41 6.13
CA ALA A 29 -8.82 17.65 4.95
C ALA A 29 -10.25 17.08 5.09
N ARG A 30 -10.70 16.78 6.31
CA ARG A 30 -12.09 16.43 6.58
C ARG A 30 -13.02 17.63 6.42
N ALA A 31 -12.61 18.84 6.81
CA ALA A 31 -13.44 20.04 6.70
C ALA A 31 -13.53 20.59 5.27
N SER A 32 -12.50 20.35 4.44
CA SER A 32 -12.45 20.81 3.04
C SER A 32 -12.72 19.71 2.02
N HIS A 33 -13.21 18.53 2.43
CA HIS A 33 -13.41 17.42 1.51
C HIS A 33 -14.51 17.72 0.49
N PRO A 34 -14.28 17.57 -0.82
CA PRO A 34 -15.26 17.91 -1.86
C PRO A 34 -16.58 17.12 -1.74
N ASP A 35 -16.55 15.90 -1.19
CA ASP A 35 -17.76 15.11 -0.93
C ASP A 35 -18.72 15.76 0.08
N GLN A 36 -18.24 16.64 0.96
CA GLN A 36 -19.13 17.41 1.86
C GLN A 36 -19.89 18.52 1.13
N PHE A 37 -19.47 18.84 -0.09
CA PHE A 37 -20.07 19.83 -0.96
C PHE A 37 -20.81 19.17 -2.15
N ALA A 38 -21.13 17.87 -2.04
CA ALA A 38 -21.98 17.18 -3.00
C ALA A 38 -23.41 17.78 -2.95
N GLY A 39 -23.76 18.59 -3.95
CA GLY A 39 -25.00 19.37 -4.00
C GLY A 39 -24.83 20.88 -3.76
N ALA A 40 -23.62 21.33 -3.43
CA ALA A 40 -23.28 22.75 -3.38
C ALA A 40 -23.16 23.36 -4.79
N GLY A 41 -23.30 24.69 -4.88
CA GLY A 41 -23.13 25.40 -6.15
C GLY A 41 -21.70 25.27 -6.70
N PRO A 42 -21.49 25.36 -8.02
CA PRO A 42 -20.20 25.09 -8.68
C PRO A 42 -19.05 25.97 -8.17
N GLU A 43 -19.33 27.18 -7.67
CA GLU A 43 -18.33 28.06 -7.06
C GLU A 43 -17.83 27.53 -5.71
N GLN A 44 -18.72 26.96 -4.89
CA GLN A 44 -18.38 26.42 -3.57
C GLN A 44 -17.57 25.13 -3.69
N THR A 45 -17.92 24.26 -4.63
CA THR A 45 -17.14 23.05 -4.94
C THR A 45 -15.73 23.40 -5.41
N ARG A 46 -15.57 24.42 -6.27
CA ARG A 46 -14.25 24.90 -6.70
C ARG A 46 -13.42 25.46 -5.53
N LYS A 47 -14.02 26.31 -4.69
CA LYS A 47 -13.34 26.84 -3.50
C LYS A 47 -12.89 25.74 -2.53
N ALA A 48 -13.72 24.72 -2.30
CA ALA A 48 -13.38 23.57 -1.47
C ALA A 48 -12.22 22.75 -2.07
N ALA A 49 -12.23 22.52 -3.38
CA ALA A 49 -11.14 21.86 -4.08
C ALA A 49 -9.81 22.65 -3.97
N ASP A 50 -9.85 23.97 -4.19
CA ASP A 50 -8.67 24.84 -4.08
C ASP A 50 -8.12 24.88 -2.64
N GLU A 51 -9.00 24.81 -1.64
CA GLU A 51 -8.59 24.71 -0.24
C GLU A 51 -7.98 23.35 0.08
N PHE A 52 -8.55 22.25 -0.42
CA PHE A 52 -8.00 20.90 -0.25
C PHE A 52 -6.60 20.76 -0.87
N ILE A 53 -6.39 21.32 -2.08
CA ILE A 53 -5.09 21.37 -2.73
C ILE A 53 -4.08 22.13 -1.87
N ARG A 54 -4.44 23.34 -1.42
CA ARG A 54 -3.58 24.17 -0.54
C ARG A 54 -3.18 23.44 0.75
N VAL A 55 -4.10 22.73 1.38
CA VAL A 55 -3.84 21.95 2.61
C VAL A 55 -2.92 20.75 2.33
N THR A 56 -3.07 20.11 1.18
CA THR A 56 -2.22 18.97 0.76
C THR A 56 -0.78 19.40 0.46
N ASP A 57 -0.63 20.54 -0.22
CA ASP A 57 0.67 21.12 -0.51
C ASP A 57 1.39 21.55 0.78
N ALA A 58 0.65 22.16 1.71
CA ALA A 58 1.19 22.60 3.01
C ALA A 58 1.76 21.41 3.81
N ARG A 59 1.01 20.30 3.89
CA ARG A 59 1.49 19.07 4.53
C ARG A 59 2.76 18.53 3.88
N SER A 60 2.79 18.49 2.56
CA SER A 60 3.92 17.93 1.81
C SER A 60 5.19 18.75 2.03
N LEU A 61 5.09 20.07 2.00
CA LEU A 61 6.20 20.98 2.24
C LEU A 61 6.70 20.89 3.68
N LEU A 62 5.79 20.98 4.67
CA LEU A 62 6.16 20.97 6.08
C LEU A 62 6.76 19.61 6.52
N SER A 63 6.27 18.51 5.96
CA SER A 63 6.82 17.17 6.22
C SER A 63 8.25 17.00 5.70
N ARG A 64 8.57 17.59 4.54
CA ARG A 64 9.94 17.60 4.00
C ARG A 64 10.86 18.44 4.87
N TYR A 65 10.42 19.64 5.23
CA TYR A 65 11.15 20.56 6.12
C TYR A 65 11.48 19.90 7.48
N ALA A 66 10.50 19.27 8.12
CA ALA A 66 10.71 18.56 9.39
C ALA A 66 11.72 17.42 9.28
N ALA A 67 11.72 16.67 8.17
CA ALA A 67 12.68 15.60 7.94
C ALA A 67 14.12 16.11 7.72
N GLU A 68 14.27 17.22 6.99
CA GLU A 68 15.56 17.87 6.76
C GLU A 68 16.14 18.44 8.06
N HIS A 69 15.31 19.09 8.88
CA HIS A 69 15.74 19.61 10.18
C HIS A 69 16.11 18.52 11.19
N ALA A 70 15.36 17.42 11.23
CA ALA A 70 15.73 16.26 12.06
C ALA A 70 17.09 15.69 11.65
N THR A 71 17.38 15.66 10.34
CA THR A 71 18.67 15.16 9.82
C THR A 71 19.84 16.11 10.14
N GLN A 72 19.58 17.42 10.19
CA GLN A 72 20.59 18.41 10.57
C GLN A 72 20.89 18.40 12.08
N GLN A 73 19.88 18.15 12.92
CA GLN A 73 20.06 17.99 14.37
C GLN A 73 20.81 16.70 14.75
N ASP A 74 20.79 15.67 13.89
CA ASP A 74 21.43 14.36 14.12
C ASP A 74 22.90 14.27 13.63
N ARG A 75 23.52 15.39 13.21
CA ARG A 75 24.98 15.43 12.96
C ARG A 75 25.75 15.46 14.30
N PRO A 76 26.85 14.70 14.45
CA PRO A 76 27.23 14.08 15.72
C PRO A 76 27.90 15.03 16.73
N ARG A 77 27.27 15.19 17.91
CA ARG A 77 27.94 15.16 19.22
C ARG A 77 27.30 14.00 20.00
N ARG A 78 28.01 12.90 20.26
CA ARG A 78 27.48 11.74 21.02
C ARG A 78 28.41 11.41 22.20
N PRO A 79 27.95 10.73 23.29
CA PRO A 79 26.57 10.36 23.70
C PRO A 79 26.26 10.73 25.20
N PRO A 80 25.00 10.57 25.69
CA PRO A 80 24.61 9.27 26.24
C PRO A 80 23.24 8.77 25.74
N THR A 81 23.05 7.46 25.92
CA THR A 81 21.88 6.65 25.60
C THR A 81 20.57 7.27 26.10
N VAL A 82 19.74 7.74 25.17
CA VAL A 82 18.32 8.00 25.43
C VAL A 82 17.56 6.71 25.13
N ILE A 83 17.09 6.03 26.16
CA ILE A 83 16.08 4.98 26.03
C ILE A 83 14.77 5.69 25.70
N ILE A 84 14.48 5.86 24.41
CA ILE A 84 13.19 6.38 23.98
C ILE A 84 12.16 5.26 24.17
N THR A 85 11.45 5.26 25.30
CA THR A 85 10.17 4.58 25.44
C THR A 85 9.11 5.36 24.66
N THR A 86 9.12 5.26 23.33
CA THR A 86 7.99 5.80 22.55
C THR A 86 6.74 5.03 22.97
N PRO A 87 5.64 5.69 23.37
CA PRO A 87 4.37 5.00 23.52
C PRO A 87 4.01 4.42 22.15
N VAL A 88 3.94 3.09 22.05
CA VAL A 88 3.55 2.42 20.81
C VAL A 88 2.12 2.84 20.53
N SER A 89 1.94 3.80 19.63
CA SER A 89 0.62 4.29 19.24
C SER A 89 -0.22 3.09 18.78
N GLY A 90 -1.49 3.01 19.22
CA GLY A 90 -2.38 1.92 18.85
C GLY A 90 -2.46 1.70 17.34
N GLU A 91 -2.31 2.77 16.53
CA GLU A 91 -2.19 2.67 15.07
C GLU A 91 -0.98 1.84 14.61
N GLN A 92 0.17 1.89 15.30
CA GLN A 92 1.35 1.09 14.96
C GLN A 92 1.18 -0.38 15.34
N ILE A 93 0.51 -0.66 16.47
CA ILE A 93 0.15 -2.03 16.88
C ILE A 93 -0.82 -2.63 15.87
N LEU A 94 -1.87 -1.88 15.53
CA LEU A 94 -2.86 -2.28 14.51
C LEU A 94 -2.20 -2.45 13.14
N ARG A 95 -1.28 -1.58 12.71
CA ARG A 95 -0.54 -1.75 11.44
C ARG A 95 0.42 -2.94 11.46
N ARG A 96 1.05 -3.26 12.59
CA ARG A 96 1.88 -4.48 12.73
C ARG A 96 1.03 -5.75 12.71
N ALA A 97 -0.15 -5.71 13.34
CA ALA A 97 -1.11 -6.82 13.33
C ALA A 97 -1.85 -6.96 11.98
N ALA A 98 -2.04 -5.87 11.23
CA ALA A 98 -2.71 -5.89 9.93
C ALA A 98 -1.87 -6.51 8.80
N ALA A 99 -0.54 -6.54 8.93
CA ALA A 99 0.34 -7.15 7.93
C ALA A 99 0.11 -8.66 7.74
N PRO A 100 0.03 -9.50 8.80
CA PRO A 100 -0.33 -10.90 8.65
C PRO A 100 -1.78 -11.09 8.21
N VAL A 101 -2.73 -10.30 8.73
CA VAL A 101 -4.16 -10.40 8.37
C VAL A 101 -4.39 -10.12 6.89
N SER A 102 -3.75 -9.08 6.34
CA SER A 102 -3.87 -8.77 4.91
C SER A 102 -3.33 -9.90 4.03
N THR A 103 -2.23 -10.54 4.42
CA THR A 103 -1.68 -11.70 3.67
C THR A 103 -2.64 -12.88 3.70
N ILE A 104 -3.32 -13.10 4.84
CA ILE A 104 -4.31 -14.17 5.01
C ILE A 104 -5.52 -13.89 4.11
N VAL A 105 -6.10 -12.69 4.17
CA VAL A 105 -7.28 -12.32 3.37
C VAL A 105 -6.99 -12.46 1.89
N TRP A 106 -5.88 -11.89 1.40
CA TRP A 106 -5.53 -11.99 -0.01
C TRP A 106 -5.12 -13.40 -0.43
N GLY A 107 -4.52 -14.19 0.47
CA GLY A 107 -4.24 -15.60 0.22
C GLY A 107 -5.52 -16.41 0.03
N TYR A 108 -6.52 -16.24 0.92
CA TYR A 108 -7.82 -16.89 0.76
C TYR A 108 -8.52 -16.48 -0.54
N LEU A 109 -8.49 -15.19 -0.87
CA LEU A 109 -9.10 -14.69 -2.10
C LEU A 109 -8.40 -15.22 -3.35
N LEU A 110 -7.08 -15.40 -3.31
CA LEU A 110 -6.32 -16.05 -4.37
C LEU A 110 -6.75 -17.51 -4.54
N VAL A 111 -6.77 -18.30 -3.45
CA VAL A 111 -7.20 -19.71 -3.52
C VAL A 111 -8.63 -19.82 -4.04
N PHE A 112 -9.54 -18.95 -3.60
CA PHE A 112 -10.90 -18.90 -4.10
C PHE A 112 -10.94 -18.60 -5.60
N ALA A 113 -10.17 -17.61 -6.07
CA ALA A 113 -10.06 -17.30 -7.49
C ALA A 113 -9.48 -18.48 -8.29
N SER A 114 -8.50 -19.21 -7.75
CA SER A 114 -7.95 -20.42 -8.36
C SER A 114 -8.96 -21.56 -8.46
N VAL A 115 -9.82 -21.75 -7.46
CA VAL A 115 -10.93 -22.73 -7.52
C VAL A 115 -11.95 -22.31 -8.58
N PHE A 116 -12.31 -21.03 -8.63
CA PHE A 116 -13.20 -20.50 -9.66
C PHE A 116 -12.62 -20.70 -11.06
N ALA A 117 -11.32 -20.43 -11.23
CA ALA A 117 -10.59 -20.67 -12.46
C ALA A 117 -10.55 -22.16 -12.80
N PHE A 118 -10.37 -23.06 -11.83
CA PHE A 118 -10.38 -24.50 -12.06
C PHE A 118 -11.72 -25.03 -12.62
N VAL A 119 -12.84 -24.45 -12.17
CA VAL A 119 -14.18 -24.86 -12.59
C VAL A 119 -14.61 -24.19 -13.89
N GLY A 120 -14.29 -22.91 -14.10
CA GLY A 120 -14.78 -22.10 -15.21
C GLY A 120 -13.73 -21.66 -16.24
N GLY A 121 -12.47 -22.08 -16.07
CA GLY A 121 -11.33 -21.60 -16.84
C GLY A 121 -11.16 -22.25 -18.21
N ALA A 122 -10.00 -21.99 -18.82
CA ALA A 122 -9.70 -22.42 -20.19
C ALA A 122 -9.67 -23.95 -20.36
N LEU A 123 -9.27 -24.65 -19.30
CA LEU A 123 -9.21 -26.10 -19.23
C LEU A 123 -9.93 -26.55 -17.93
N PRO A 124 -11.28 -26.53 -17.91
CA PRO A 124 -12.03 -26.85 -16.71
C PRO A 124 -11.77 -28.31 -16.30
N PHE A 125 -11.63 -28.54 -15.00
CA PHE A 125 -11.33 -29.86 -14.41
C PHE A 125 -10.03 -30.52 -14.89
N SER A 126 -9.13 -29.77 -15.53
CA SER A 126 -7.88 -30.33 -16.05
C SER A 126 -6.81 -30.43 -14.97
N PRO A 127 -6.19 -31.61 -14.77
CA PRO A 127 -5.08 -31.78 -13.83
C PRO A 127 -3.86 -30.91 -14.19
N TRP A 128 -3.71 -30.55 -15.47
CA TRP A 128 -2.64 -29.63 -15.92
C TRP A 128 -2.79 -28.23 -15.33
N MET A 129 -4.02 -27.78 -15.11
CA MET A 129 -4.26 -26.45 -14.55
C MET A 129 -3.90 -26.40 -13.06
N LEU A 130 -4.08 -27.49 -12.32
CA LEU A 130 -3.65 -27.59 -10.92
C LEU A 130 -2.13 -27.52 -10.77
N LEU A 131 -1.40 -28.10 -11.71
CA LEU A 131 0.07 -28.05 -11.72
C LEU A 131 0.62 -26.64 -11.96
N VAL A 132 -0.18 -25.73 -12.50
CA VAL A 132 0.20 -24.31 -12.65
C VAL A 132 -0.33 -23.49 -11.49
N LEU A 133 -1.61 -23.64 -11.12
CA LEU A 133 -2.26 -22.83 -10.09
C LEU A 133 -1.69 -23.06 -8.69
N ILE A 134 -1.53 -24.31 -8.26
CA ILE A 134 -1.08 -24.61 -6.90
C ILE A 134 0.33 -24.03 -6.65
N PRO A 135 1.33 -24.24 -7.53
CA PRO A 135 2.64 -23.61 -7.35
C PRO A 135 2.59 -22.09 -7.42
N THR A 136 1.72 -21.52 -8.27
CA THR A 136 1.53 -20.05 -8.36
C THR A 136 1.05 -19.49 -7.02
N ASP A 137 0.02 -20.10 -6.43
CA ASP A 137 -0.57 -19.66 -5.18
C ASP A 137 0.41 -19.78 -4.02
N VAL A 138 1.10 -20.92 -3.93
CA VAL A 138 2.13 -21.16 -2.92
C VAL A 138 3.27 -20.14 -3.06
N ALA A 139 3.75 -19.90 -4.28
CA ALA A 139 4.81 -18.93 -4.54
C ALA A 139 4.39 -17.50 -4.20
N ALA A 140 3.18 -17.09 -4.59
CA ALA A 140 2.65 -15.76 -4.33
C ALA A 140 2.47 -15.49 -2.82
N ILE A 141 1.87 -16.44 -2.10
CA ILE A 141 1.69 -16.34 -0.64
C ILE A 141 3.05 -16.34 0.07
N ALA A 142 3.97 -17.22 -0.33
CA ALA A 142 5.29 -17.29 0.25
C ALA A 142 6.11 -16.02 -0.05
N TYR A 143 5.99 -15.44 -1.24
CA TYR A 143 6.61 -14.16 -1.60
C TYR A 143 6.04 -13.01 -0.77
N ALA A 144 4.72 -12.93 -0.60
CA ALA A 144 4.08 -11.91 0.23
C ALA A 144 4.61 -11.91 1.68
N ARG A 145 4.85 -13.10 2.25
CA ARG A 145 5.39 -13.26 3.61
C ARG A 145 6.89 -13.00 3.72
N THR A 146 7.67 -13.47 2.75
CA THR A 146 9.13 -13.51 2.88
C THR A 146 9.83 -12.35 2.18
N GLY A 147 9.22 -11.77 1.13
CA GLY A 147 9.83 -10.78 0.25
C GLY A 147 11.07 -11.30 -0.49
N SER A 148 11.20 -12.61 -0.68
CA SER A 148 12.40 -13.20 -1.30
C SER A 148 12.41 -13.00 -2.82
N ARG A 149 13.59 -12.65 -3.38
CA ARG A 149 13.77 -12.51 -4.83
C ARG A 149 13.45 -13.79 -5.64
N PRO A 150 13.87 -15.01 -5.24
CA PRO A 150 13.56 -16.19 -6.03
C PRO A 150 12.05 -16.48 -6.09
N LEU A 151 11.31 -16.24 -5.00
CA LEU A 151 9.85 -16.43 -5.01
C LEU A 151 9.12 -15.36 -5.83
N MET A 152 9.65 -14.14 -5.90
CA MET A 152 9.16 -13.12 -6.82
C MET A 152 9.26 -13.61 -8.27
N ILE A 153 10.42 -14.11 -8.66
CA ILE A 153 10.67 -14.62 -10.01
C ILE A 153 9.75 -15.81 -10.29
N ALA A 154 9.64 -16.76 -9.35
CA ALA A 154 8.73 -17.90 -9.48
C ALA A 154 7.28 -17.47 -9.69
N THR A 155 6.78 -16.52 -8.88
CA THR A 155 5.41 -15.99 -9.01
C THR A 155 5.17 -15.34 -10.37
N LEU A 156 6.14 -14.57 -10.87
CA LEU A 156 6.05 -13.92 -12.19
C LEU A 156 6.06 -14.94 -13.33
N LEU A 157 6.97 -15.92 -13.29
CA LEU A 157 7.08 -16.96 -14.32
C LEU A 157 5.82 -17.84 -14.37
N LEU A 158 5.34 -18.29 -13.22
CA LEU A 158 4.16 -19.14 -13.12
C LEU A 158 2.88 -18.36 -13.51
N GLY A 159 2.75 -17.11 -13.06
CA GLY A 159 1.65 -16.24 -13.47
C GLY A 159 1.65 -15.96 -14.98
N ALA A 160 2.82 -15.72 -15.57
CA ALA A 160 2.96 -15.53 -17.02
C ALA A 160 2.61 -16.81 -17.80
N ALA A 161 3.02 -17.98 -17.32
CA ALA A 161 2.64 -19.26 -17.92
C ALA A 161 1.12 -19.47 -17.87
N ASN A 162 0.49 -19.16 -16.73
CA ASN A 162 -0.97 -19.23 -16.59
C ASN A 162 -1.70 -18.27 -17.54
N ALA A 163 -1.18 -17.04 -17.69
CA ALA A 163 -1.72 -16.07 -18.64
C ALA A 163 -1.60 -16.58 -20.09
N ALA A 164 -0.46 -17.14 -20.47
CA ALA A 164 -0.23 -17.69 -21.81
C ALA A 164 -1.19 -18.84 -22.13
N VAL A 165 -1.40 -19.77 -21.20
CA VAL A 165 -2.39 -20.86 -21.35
C VAL A 165 -3.81 -20.28 -21.50
N THR A 166 -4.16 -19.29 -20.67
CA THR A 166 -5.46 -18.62 -20.75
C THR A 166 -5.70 -17.96 -22.10
N ILE A 167 -4.70 -17.26 -22.64
CA ILE A 167 -4.78 -16.59 -23.94
C ILE A 167 -4.84 -17.62 -25.08
N ALA A 168 -4.06 -18.70 -25.02
CA ALA A 168 -4.03 -19.74 -26.05
C ALA A 168 -5.37 -20.48 -26.19
N PHE A 169 -6.10 -20.63 -25.08
CA PHE A 169 -7.40 -21.29 -25.03
C PHE A 169 -8.54 -20.32 -24.69
N ALA A 170 -8.39 -19.06 -25.12
CA ALA A 170 -9.26 -17.95 -24.73
C ALA A 170 -10.74 -18.27 -24.95
N SER A 171 -11.44 -18.51 -23.84
CA SER A 171 -12.88 -18.60 -23.75
C SER A 171 -13.38 -17.45 -22.88
N PHE A 172 -14.66 -17.09 -23.01
CA PHE A 172 -15.26 -16.07 -22.14
C PHE A 172 -15.09 -16.42 -20.65
N GLY A 173 -15.26 -17.70 -20.29
CA GLY A 173 -15.02 -18.21 -18.93
C GLY A 173 -13.56 -18.10 -18.49
N ALA A 174 -12.61 -18.44 -19.37
CA ALA A 174 -11.18 -18.31 -19.10
C ALA A 174 -10.74 -16.87 -18.85
N LEU A 175 -11.24 -15.93 -19.65
CA LEU A 175 -10.92 -14.52 -19.51
C LEU A 175 -11.50 -13.94 -18.21
N LEU A 176 -12.74 -14.30 -17.86
CA LEU A 176 -13.35 -13.91 -16.58
C LEU A 176 -12.59 -14.50 -15.39
N ALA A 177 -12.24 -15.78 -15.46
CA ALA A 177 -11.44 -16.44 -14.43
C ALA A 177 -10.08 -15.75 -14.24
N PHE A 178 -9.43 -15.37 -15.33
CA PHE A 178 -8.15 -14.66 -15.29
C PHE A 178 -8.27 -13.26 -14.65
N GLU A 179 -9.33 -12.53 -14.97
CA GLU A 179 -9.61 -11.21 -14.38
C GLU A 179 -9.81 -11.29 -12.87
N VAL A 180 -10.58 -12.29 -12.40
CA VAL A 180 -10.81 -12.52 -10.97
C VAL A 180 -9.51 -12.89 -10.23
N LEU A 181 -8.57 -13.56 -10.92
CA LEU A 181 -7.30 -14.01 -10.36
C LEU A 181 -6.24 -12.89 -10.31
N LEU A 182 -6.34 -11.91 -11.21
CA LEU A 182 -5.43 -10.75 -11.27
C LEU A 182 -5.44 -9.92 -9.99
N ALA A 183 -6.63 -9.59 -9.48
CA ALA A 183 -6.78 -8.74 -8.30
C ALA A 183 -6.02 -9.27 -7.05
N PRO A 184 -6.22 -10.52 -6.59
CA PRO A 184 -5.47 -11.07 -5.47
C PRO A 184 -3.99 -11.29 -5.79
N GLY A 185 -3.65 -11.67 -7.03
CA GLY A 185 -2.26 -11.84 -7.46
C GLY A 185 -1.45 -10.54 -7.36
N ILE A 186 -2.00 -9.44 -7.87
CA ILE A 186 -1.37 -8.11 -7.78
C ILE A 186 -1.26 -7.67 -6.32
N ALA A 187 -2.29 -7.88 -5.50
CA ALA A 187 -2.27 -7.48 -4.11
C ALA A 187 -1.16 -8.19 -3.30
N LEU A 188 -1.01 -9.51 -3.48
CA LEU A 188 0.06 -10.29 -2.84
C LEU A 188 1.45 -9.88 -3.35
N PHE A 189 1.56 -9.59 -4.65
CA PHE A 189 2.82 -9.10 -5.23
C PHE A 189 3.25 -7.75 -4.63
N VAL A 190 2.33 -6.79 -4.53
CA VAL A 190 2.59 -5.49 -3.89
C VAL A 190 2.97 -5.66 -2.42
N LEU A 191 2.32 -6.59 -1.72
CA LEU A 191 2.65 -6.89 -0.33
C LEU A 191 4.07 -7.46 -0.19
N GLY A 192 4.45 -8.39 -1.07
CA GLY A 192 5.81 -8.94 -1.15
C GLY A 192 6.87 -7.88 -1.46
N GLN A 193 6.60 -6.94 -2.36
CA GLN A 193 7.51 -5.81 -2.64
C GLN A 193 7.73 -4.92 -1.41
N ARG A 194 6.66 -4.65 -0.63
CA ARG A 194 6.76 -3.89 0.62
C ARG A 194 7.65 -4.62 1.64
N THR A 195 7.47 -5.94 1.78
CA THR A 195 8.29 -6.79 2.65
C THR A 195 9.77 -6.79 2.22
N ALA A 196 10.04 -6.92 0.92
CA ALA A 196 11.39 -6.89 0.36
C ALA A 196 12.10 -5.55 0.62
N ARG A 197 11.40 -4.42 0.40
CA ARG A 197 11.94 -3.07 0.66
C ARG A 197 12.26 -2.84 2.14
N ARG A 198 11.44 -3.38 3.07
CA ARG A 198 11.72 -3.31 4.51
C ARG A 198 13.01 -4.05 4.87
N ARG A 199 13.24 -5.24 4.32
CA ARG A 199 14.47 -6.02 4.57
C ARG A 199 15.73 -5.29 4.08
N LEU A 200 15.68 -4.65 2.92
CA LEU A 200 16.82 -3.90 2.38
C LEU A 200 17.19 -2.69 3.25
N ARG A 201 16.23 -2.06 3.92
CA ARG A 201 16.48 -0.96 4.86
C ARG A 201 17.10 -1.40 6.19
N VAL A 202 16.84 -2.62 6.64
CA VAL A 202 17.41 -3.16 7.89
C VAL A 202 18.84 -3.69 7.70
N ARG A 203 19.25 -3.97 6.45
CA ARG A 203 20.58 -4.47 6.09
C ARG A 203 21.60 -3.38 5.72
N ARG A 204 21.20 -2.11 5.64
CA ARG A 204 22.10 -0.96 5.42
C ARG A 204 22.31 -0.25 6.75
#